data_AF-A0A2V7XVH2-F1
#
_entry.id   AF-A0A2V7XVH2-F1
#
_cell.length_a   1.000
_cell.length_b   1.000
_cell.length_c   1.000
_cell.angle_alpha   90.00
_cell.angle_beta   90.00
_cell.angle_gamma   90.00
#
_symmetry.space_group_name_H-M   'P 1'
#
loop_
_entity.id
_entity.type
_entity.pdbx_description
1 polymer ?
#
loop_
_entity_poly.entity_id
_entity_poly.type
_entity_poly.pdbx_seq_one_letter_code
_entity_poly.pdbx_strand_id
1 'polypeptide(L)'
;MSARARRGRIRHRVRRPELPIRAWQRDWPFGIHRRTGDVVPLEDYLDPAIPTLELLDLAPSEWASLTLERLRRQRTYDVYHAGVGRLSRDRALAEVERYTPLGKKLVELERRHLLRILERQRLPPGRAQPAPRRPARLPRLVSLGPAVEVLSIDSASDEGLAKARDYRQANLFPVLQQSGYELVVRDDDSALRKYVKDDAIAPGLRFITGVGHGLYDTFYGENLDVIFSTGAYKPAEVQGKIVHLFSCRTARDLGRDMVQNGCTAYFGYDETFALFEYHVAALDQLGHEYQASMLRDNLSCLRSPASGPQWGAIDARLGG
;
A
#
# COMPACT_ATOMS: atom_id res chain seq x y z
N MET A 1 -43.55 49.00 -4.21
CA MET A 1 -42.34 48.93 -5.07
C MET A 1 -41.13 48.93 -4.13
N SER A 2 -40.44 47.81 -3.98
CA SER A 2 -39.08 47.55 -4.55
C SER A 2 -37.97 48.18 -3.69
N ALA A 3 -36.89 47.54 -3.23
CA ALA A 3 -36.33 46.22 -3.44
C ALA A 3 -35.45 45.84 -2.22
N ARG A 4 -35.42 44.55 -1.86
CA ARG A 4 -34.44 43.96 -0.93
C ARG A 4 -33.08 43.88 -1.64
N ALA A 5 -32.11 44.70 -1.23
CA ALA A 5 -30.74 44.63 -1.74
C ALA A 5 -30.02 43.40 -1.16
N ARG A 6 -29.78 42.40 -2.02
CA ARG A 6 -28.95 41.22 -1.72
C ARG A 6 -27.49 41.65 -1.63
N ARG A 7 -26.88 41.56 -0.44
CA ARG A 7 -25.42 41.66 -0.28
C ARG A 7 -24.77 40.42 -0.91
N GLY A 8 -24.17 40.60 -2.08
CA GLY A 8 -23.37 39.58 -2.75
C GLY A 8 -22.11 39.28 -1.93
N ARG A 9 -21.98 38.05 -1.45
CA ARG A 9 -20.69 37.53 -0.96
C ARG A 9 -19.77 37.38 -2.17
N ILE A 10 -18.80 38.29 -2.29
CA ILE A 10 -17.64 38.12 -3.16
C ILE A 10 -16.88 36.91 -2.61
N ARG A 11 -17.07 35.76 -3.25
CA ARG A 11 -16.21 34.60 -3.03
C ARG A 11 -14.89 34.93 -3.71
N HIS A 12 -13.85 35.22 -2.92
CA HIS A 12 -12.48 35.13 -3.41
C HIS A 12 -12.33 33.74 -4.03
N ARG A 13 -12.20 33.73 -5.36
CA ARG A 13 -11.80 32.55 -6.12
C ARG A 13 -10.36 32.29 -5.67
N VAL A 14 -10.18 31.47 -4.64
CA VAL A 14 -8.89 30.86 -4.37
C VAL A 14 -8.57 30.08 -5.64
N ARG A 15 -7.70 30.64 -6.48
CA ARG A 15 -7.11 29.90 -7.60
C ARG A 15 -6.45 28.70 -6.95
N ARG A 16 -7.02 27.53 -7.20
CA ARG A 16 -6.42 26.26 -6.83
C ARG A 16 -5.03 26.20 -7.47
N PRO A 17 -4.02 25.63 -6.80
CA PRO A 17 -2.91 25.10 -7.55
C PRO A 17 -3.46 23.93 -8.37
N GLU A 18 -3.45 24.09 -9.69
CA GLU A 18 -3.31 22.94 -10.59
C GLU A 18 -2.15 22.10 -10.02
N LEU A 19 -2.26 20.77 -10.00
CA LEU A 19 -1.05 19.96 -10.03
C LEU A 19 -0.86 19.59 -11.49
N PRO A 20 -0.31 20.49 -12.32
CA PRO A 20 -0.06 20.21 -13.72
C PRO A 20 0.89 19.02 -13.82
N ILE A 21 0.87 18.33 -14.98
CA ILE A 21 1.98 17.48 -15.40
C ILE A 21 3.25 18.27 -15.10
N ARG A 22 4.06 17.78 -14.17
CA ARG A 22 5.28 18.49 -13.78
C ARG A 22 6.16 18.59 -15.02
N ALA A 23 6.87 19.71 -15.20
CA ALA A 23 7.67 19.94 -16.40
C ALA A 23 8.56 18.73 -16.75
N TRP A 24 9.14 18.09 -15.74
CA TRP A 24 9.96 16.91 -15.93
C TRP A 24 9.19 15.65 -16.38
N GLN A 25 7.91 15.50 -16.06
CA GLN A 25 7.09 14.34 -16.47
C GLN A 25 6.75 14.37 -17.97
N ARG A 26 6.82 15.55 -18.60
CA ARG A 26 6.54 15.72 -20.02
C ARG A 26 7.47 14.90 -20.89
N ASP A 27 8.75 14.85 -20.52
CA ASP A 27 9.82 14.16 -21.25
C ASP A 27 9.94 12.66 -20.91
N TRP A 28 9.09 12.14 -20.02
CA TRP A 28 9.17 10.74 -19.59
C TRP A 28 8.57 9.78 -20.63
N PRO A 29 9.21 8.63 -20.89
CA PRO A 29 8.72 7.64 -21.84
C PRO A 29 7.29 7.18 -21.49
N PHE A 30 6.34 7.32 -22.40
CA PHE A 30 4.92 7.12 -22.09
C PHE A 30 4.16 6.31 -23.12
N GLY A 31 4.47 6.43 -24.41
CA GLY A 31 3.75 5.73 -25.46
C GLY A 31 4.66 5.19 -26.54
N ILE A 32 4.06 4.66 -27.59
CA ILE A 32 4.76 4.14 -28.77
C ILE A 32 4.22 4.87 -30.00
N HIS A 33 5.13 5.37 -30.85
CA HIS A 33 4.77 5.98 -32.12
C HIS A 33 4.28 4.92 -33.10
N ARG A 34 3.09 5.12 -33.68
CA ARG A 34 2.36 4.14 -34.50
C ARG A 34 3.12 3.71 -35.75
N ARG A 35 3.94 4.59 -36.33
CA ARG A 35 4.63 4.31 -37.61
C ARG A 35 6.05 3.79 -37.44
N THR A 36 6.76 4.29 -36.43
CA THR A 36 8.19 3.97 -36.26
C THR A 36 8.39 2.88 -35.20
N GLY A 37 7.42 2.67 -34.31
CA GLY A 37 7.56 1.77 -33.16
C GLY A 37 8.42 2.35 -32.04
N ASP A 38 8.86 3.61 -32.15
CA ASP A 38 9.72 4.25 -31.16
C ASP A 38 8.94 4.64 -29.92
N VAL A 39 9.62 4.62 -28.77
CA VAL A 39 9.07 5.13 -27.52
C VAL A 39 9.00 6.66 -27.55
N VAL A 40 7.82 7.21 -27.26
CA VAL A 40 7.57 8.66 -27.23
C VAL A 40 7.33 9.18 -25.82
N PRO A 41 7.68 10.45 -25.53
CA PRO A 41 7.41 11.08 -24.25
C PRO A 41 5.91 11.33 -24.01
N LEU A 42 5.53 11.64 -22.77
CA LEU A 42 4.14 11.95 -22.39
C LEU A 42 3.60 13.16 -23.14
N GLU A 43 4.41 14.20 -23.36
CA GLU A 43 3.98 15.38 -24.11
C GLU A 43 3.57 15.02 -25.53
N ASP A 44 4.41 14.26 -26.23
CA ASP A 44 4.12 13.79 -27.58
C ASP A 44 2.93 12.83 -27.63
N TYR A 45 2.76 12.00 -26.58
CA TYR A 45 1.61 11.11 -26.48
C TYR A 45 0.27 11.86 -26.35
N LEU A 46 0.28 13.02 -25.71
CA LEU A 46 -0.91 13.85 -25.52
C LEU A 46 -1.21 14.75 -26.72
N ASP A 47 -0.27 14.91 -27.65
CA ASP A 47 -0.47 15.69 -28.86
C ASP A 47 -1.25 14.86 -29.92
N PRO A 48 -2.49 15.25 -30.27
CA PRO A 48 -3.28 14.54 -31.28
C PRO A 48 -2.66 14.58 -32.69
N ALA A 49 -1.71 15.47 -32.96
CA ALA A 49 -0.99 15.53 -34.22
C ALA A 49 0.08 14.43 -34.37
N ILE A 50 0.53 13.84 -33.26
CA ILE A 50 1.54 12.79 -33.25
C ILE A 50 0.84 11.42 -33.22
N PRO A 51 1.02 10.58 -34.26
CA PRO A 51 0.29 9.31 -34.33
C PRO A 51 0.91 8.29 -33.37
N THR A 52 0.28 8.09 -32.23
CA THR A 52 0.68 7.10 -31.22
C THR A 52 -0.28 5.89 -31.20
N LEU A 53 0.18 4.79 -30.62
CA LEU A 53 -0.67 3.65 -30.27
C LEU A 53 -1.40 3.93 -28.96
N GLU A 54 -2.67 3.50 -28.84
CA GLU A 54 -3.40 3.57 -27.57
C GLU A 54 -2.77 2.60 -26.56
N LEU A 55 -2.57 3.05 -25.31
CA LEU A 55 -1.92 2.22 -24.28
C LEU A 55 -2.64 0.89 -24.03
N LEU A 56 -3.96 0.87 -24.15
CA LEU A 56 -4.77 -0.34 -23.95
C LEU A 56 -4.55 -1.37 -25.06
N ASP A 57 -4.12 -0.93 -26.23
CA ASP A 57 -3.97 -1.74 -27.44
C ASP A 57 -2.51 -2.17 -27.69
N LEU A 58 -1.57 -1.72 -26.85
CA LEU A 58 -0.17 -2.12 -26.96
C LEU A 58 -0.03 -3.64 -26.80
N ALA A 59 0.74 -4.24 -27.71
CA ALA A 59 1.13 -5.63 -27.65
C ALA A 59 2.07 -5.89 -26.46
N PRO A 60 2.18 -7.15 -25.98
CA PRO A 60 3.09 -7.50 -24.89
C PRO A 60 4.56 -7.08 -25.11
N SER A 61 5.05 -7.17 -26.36
CA SER A 61 6.40 -6.74 -26.72
C SER A 61 6.59 -5.23 -26.66
N GLU A 62 5.57 -4.46 -27.04
CA GLU A 62 5.58 -2.99 -26.98
C GLU A 62 5.58 -2.51 -25.53
N TRP A 63 4.77 -3.17 -24.68
CA TRP A 63 4.76 -2.97 -23.25
C TRP A 63 6.12 -3.30 -22.60
N ALA A 64 6.79 -4.37 -23.05
CA ALA A 64 8.13 -4.70 -22.58
C ALA A 64 9.15 -3.63 -23.00
N SER A 65 9.15 -3.19 -24.25
CA SER A 65 10.04 -2.12 -24.75
C SER A 65 9.86 -0.81 -24.00
N LEU A 66 8.62 -0.39 -23.78
CA LEU A 66 8.29 0.81 -23.00
C LEU A 66 8.77 0.68 -21.55
N THR A 67 8.55 -0.48 -20.93
CA THR A 67 9.02 -0.78 -19.57
C THR A 67 10.55 -0.69 -19.47
N LEU A 68 11.28 -1.26 -20.44
CA LEU A 68 12.74 -1.20 -20.47
C LEU A 68 13.26 0.24 -20.57
N GLU A 69 12.68 1.05 -21.46
CA GLU A 69 13.09 2.44 -21.62
C GLU A 69 12.83 3.25 -20.32
N ARG A 70 11.69 3.01 -19.67
CA ARG A 70 11.40 3.63 -18.36
C ARG A 70 12.35 3.18 -17.27
N LEU A 71 12.65 1.88 -17.18
CA LEU A 71 13.61 1.32 -16.21
C LEU A 71 15.01 1.89 -16.41
N ARG A 72 15.49 2.02 -17.65
CA ARG A 72 16.82 2.60 -17.97
C ARG A 72 16.94 4.04 -17.50
N ARG A 73 15.86 4.83 -17.57
CA ARG A 73 15.82 6.22 -17.11
C ARG A 73 15.71 6.37 -15.59
N GLN A 74 15.46 5.29 -14.84
CA GLN A 74 15.49 5.33 -13.37
C GLN A 74 16.93 5.49 -12.87
N ARG A 75 17.21 6.62 -12.21
CA ARG A 75 18.54 6.91 -11.62
C ARG A 75 18.81 6.09 -10.36
N THR A 76 17.76 5.75 -9.61
CA THR A 76 17.82 4.92 -8.40
C THR A 76 16.76 3.83 -8.52
N TYR A 77 17.17 2.58 -8.35
CA TYR A 77 16.27 1.44 -8.43
C TYR A 77 16.80 0.34 -7.52
N ASP A 78 16.30 0.36 -6.29
CA ASP A 78 16.41 -0.74 -5.34
C ASP A 78 15.02 -0.94 -4.74
N VAL A 79 14.46 -2.11 -5.02
CA VAL A 79 13.11 -2.49 -4.61
C VAL A 79 13.19 -3.83 -3.92
N TYR A 80 12.58 -3.95 -2.74
CA TYR A 80 12.44 -5.25 -2.09
C TYR A 80 11.09 -5.85 -2.47
N HIS A 81 11.15 -7.01 -3.12
CA HIS A 81 9.97 -7.77 -3.53
C HIS A 81 9.92 -9.09 -2.76
N ALA A 82 8.82 -9.34 -2.05
CA ALA A 82 8.61 -10.57 -1.29
C ALA A 82 8.77 -11.81 -2.20
N GLY A 83 9.55 -12.80 -1.75
CA GLY A 83 9.87 -14.03 -2.50
C GLY A 83 10.92 -13.89 -3.61
N VAL A 84 11.40 -12.68 -3.89
CA VAL A 84 12.42 -12.39 -4.94
C VAL A 84 13.67 -11.74 -4.32
N GLY A 85 13.52 -11.11 -3.15
CA GLY A 85 14.57 -10.39 -2.46
C GLY A 85 14.79 -8.99 -3.05
N ARG A 86 16.00 -8.45 -2.88
CA ARG A 86 16.41 -7.19 -3.49
C ARG A 86 16.42 -7.31 -5.01
N LEU A 87 15.69 -6.41 -5.67
CA LEU A 87 15.63 -6.28 -7.12
C LEU A 87 16.36 -4.99 -7.53
N SER A 88 17.59 -5.15 -8.01
CA SER A 88 18.36 -4.05 -8.61
C SER A 88 17.82 -3.68 -9.99
N ARG A 89 18.19 -2.50 -10.48
CA ARG A 89 17.85 -2.06 -11.85
C ARG A 89 18.26 -3.08 -12.90
N ASP A 90 19.51 -3.55 -12.81
CA ASP A 90 20.11 -4.40 -13.84
C ASP A 90 19.43 -5.77 -13.85
N ARG A 91 19.04 -6.28 -12.68
CA ARG A 91 18.23 -7.49 -12.59
C ARG A 91 16.84 -7.24 -13.16
N ALA A 92 16.16 -6.14 -12.82
CA ALA A 92 14.85 -5.82 -13.37
C ALA A 92 14.87 -5.71 -14.90
N LEU A 93 15.88 -5.05 -15.48
CA LEU A 93 16.10 -4.97 -16.91
C LEU A 93 16.25 -6.36 -17.55
N ALA A 94 17.12 -7.20 -16.99
CA ALA A 94 17.36 -8.55 -17.50
C ALA A 94 16.10 -9.44 -17.44
N GLU A 95 15.30 -9.32 -16.38
CA GLU A 95 14.04 -10.07 -16.21
C GLU A 95 12.99 -9.65 -17.25
N VAL A 96 12.87 -8.35 -17.53
CA VAL A 96 11.95 -7.81 -18.55
C VAL A 96 12.44 -8.16 -19.96
N GLU A 97 13.73 -8.03 -20.26
CA GLU A 97 14.32 -8.40 -21.55
C GLU A 97 14.10 -9.88 -21.88
N ARG A 98 14.24 -10.75 -20.88
CA ARG A 98 13.99 -12.20 -21.02
C ARG A 98 12.51 -12.58 -20.92
N TYR A 99 11.65 -11.61 -20.61
CA TYR A 99 10.22 -11.80 -20.42
C TYR A 99 9.88 -12.96 -19.46
N THR A 100 10.65 -13.06 -18.37
CA THR A 100 10.45 -14.08 -17.33
C THR A 100 9.12 -13.86 -16.59
N PRO A 101 8.66 -14.79 -15.73
CA PRO A 101 7.49 -14.54 -14.88
C PRO A 101 7.61 -13.24 -14.06
N LEU A 102 8.80 -12.93 -13.55
CA LEU A 102 9.07 -11.67 -12.84
C LEU A 102 9.05 -10.47 -13.79
N GLY A 103 9.71 -10.57 -14.96
CA GLY A 103 9.67 -9.54 -16.00
C GLY A 103 8.25 -9.19 -16.45
N LYS A 104 7.41 -10.20 -16.68
CA LYS A 104 5.98 -10.02 -16.99
C LYS A 104 5.24 -9.25 -15.90
N LYS A 105 5.52 -9.53 -14.62
CA LYS A 105 4.89 -8.82 -13.50
C LYS A 105 5.36 -7.36 -13.43
N LEU A 106 6.63 -7.08 -13.72
CA LEU A 106 7.16 -5.71 -13.78
C LEU A 106 6.52 -4.91 -14.92
N VAL A 107 6.33 -5.53 -16.08
CA VAL A 107 5.61 -4.94 -17.21
C VAL A 107 4.14 -4.64 -16.84
N GLU A 108 3.47 -5.57 -16.16
CA GLU A 108 2.09 -5.35 -15.70
C GLU A 108 1.99 -4.24 -14.64
N LEU A 109 2.99 -4.08 -13.78
CA LEU A 109 3.08 -2.95 -12.84
C LEU A 109 3.21 -1.61 -13.58
N GLU A 110 4.08 -1.52 -14.59
CA GLU A 110 4.21 -0.32 -15.43
C GLU A 110 2.92 -0.04 -16.21
N ARG A 111 2.28 -1.05 -16.76
CA ARG A 111 0.98 -0.91 -17.45
C ARG A 111 -0.06 -0.25 -16.56
N ARG A 112 -0.25 -0.78 -15.35
CA ARG A 112 -1.20 -0.21 -14.38
C ARG A 112 -0.82 1.22 -13.95
N HIS A 113 0.47 1.52 -13.89
CA HIS A 113 0.96 2.87 -13.58
C HIS A 113 0.60 3.88 -14.69
N LEU A 114 0.94 3.59 -15.95
CA LEU A 114 0.70 4.51 -17.06
C LEU A 114 -0.79 4.75 -17.33
N LEU A 115 -1.62 3.71 -17.22
CA LEU A 115 -3.07 3.86 -17.34
C LEU A 115 -3.65 4.77 -16.24
N ARG A 116 -3.13 4.70 -15.01
CA ARG A 116 -3.54 5.63 -13.95
C ARG A 116 -3.12 7.08 -14.21
N ILE A 117 -1.99 7.31 -14.89
CA ILE A 117 -1.62 8.66 -15.32
C ILE A 117 -2.69 9.18 -16.30
N LEU A 118 -3.13 8.36 -17.26
CA LEU A 118 -4.19 8.75 -18.20
C LEU A 118 -5.55 8.97 -17.54
N GLU A 119 -5.97 8.10 -16.63
CA GLU A 119 -7.23 8.29 -15.90
C GLU A 119 -7.26 9.63 -15.15
N ARG A 120 -6.14 10.02 -14.54
CA ARG A 120 -6.01 11.33 -13.89
C ARG A 120 -6.12 12.51 -14.85
N GLN A 121 -5.70 12.35 -16.11
CA GLN A 121 -5.85 13.37 -17.15
C GLN A 121 -7.28 13.42 -17.73
N ARG A 122 -8.00 12.29 -17.75
CA ARG A 122 -9.35 12.18 -18.34
C ARG A 122 -10.49 12.52 -17.35
N LEU A 123 -10.26 12.42 -16.04
CA LEU A 123 -11.27 12.76 -15.04
C LEU A 123 -11.40 14.29 -14.88
N PRO A 124 -12.64 14.86 -14.87
CA PRO A 124 -12.82 16.22 -14.35
C PRO A 124 -12.32 16.25 -12.91
N PRO A 125 -11.72 17.36 -12.42
CA PRO A 125 -11.06 17.38 -11.12
C PRO A 125 -12.04 17.02 -10.00
N GLY A 126 -12.04 15.74 -9.64
CA GLY A 126 -12.74 15.18 -8.51
C GLY A 126 -12.22 15.84 -7.25
N ARG A 127 -13.09 15.99 -6.24
CA ARG A 127 -12.71 16.50 -4.94
C ARG A 127 -11.42 15.81 -4.49
N ALA A 128 -10.34 16.56 -4.32
CA ALA A 128 -9.20 16.09 -3.57
C ALA A 128 -9.75 15.51 -2.26
N GLN A 129 -9.56 14.20 -2.04
CA GLN A 129 -9.60 13.73 -0.67
C GLN A 129 -8.56 14.56 0.06
N PRO A 130 -8.93 15.28 1.13
CA PRO A 130 -7.97 16.07 1.86
C PRO A 130 -6.81 15.15 2.24
N ALA A 131 -5.57 15.60 2.04
CA ALA A 131 -4.42 14.96 2.65
C ALA A 131 -4.79 14.66 4.11
N PRO A 132 -4.46 13.46 4.65
CA PRO A 132 -4.76 13.16 6.04
C PRO A 132 -4.23 14.31 6.88
N ARG A 133 -5.16 15.04 7.52
CA ARG A 133 -4.77 16.10 8.44
C ARG A 133 -3.84 15.43 9.43
N ARG A 134 -2.64 15.99 9.64
CA ARG A 134 -1.79 15.67 10.80
C ARG A 134 -2.75 15.46 11.97
N PRO A 135 -2.75 14.29 12.65
CA PRO A 135 -3.74 14.03 13.67
C PRO A 135 -3.73 15.23 14.61
N ALA A 136 -4.90 15.87 14.74
CA ALA A 136 -5.10 16.86 15.78
C ALA A 136 -4.65 16.19 17.08
N ARG A 137 -3.92 16.92 17.93
CA ARG A 137 -3.46 16.44 19.24
C ARG A 137 -4.54 15.52 19.81
N LEU A 138 -4.22 14.23 19.93
CA LEU A 138 -5.17 13.24 20.41
C LEU A 138 -5.71 13.78 21.75
N PRO A 139 -7.03 13.84 21.95
CA PRO A 139 -7.56 14.16 23.27
C PRO A 139 -6.93 13.17 24.25
N ARG A 140 -6.44 13.66 25.39
CA ARG A 140 -5.99 12.79 26.48
C ARG A 140 -7.20 11.94 26.88
N LEU A 141 -7.24 10.70 26.37
CA LEU A 141 -8.15 9.69 26.88
C LEU A 141 -7.61 9.28 28.25
N VAL A 142 -8.27 9.77 29.29
CA VAL A 142 -8.19 9.17 30.61
C VAL A 142 -9.06 7.91 30.52
N SER A 143 -8.44 6.76 30.25
CA SER A 143 -9.12 5.46 30.33
C SER A 143 -9.20 5.06 31.81
N LEU A 144 -10.43 4.86 32.31
CA LEU A 144 -10.72 4.23 33.60
C LEU A 144 -11.11 2.74 33.42
N GLY A 145 -10.68 2.09 32.33
CA GLY A 145 -10.87 0.66 32.07
C GLY A 145 -9.58 -0.15 32.25
N PRO A 146 -9.65 -1.50 32.26
CA PRO A 146 -8.45 -2.34 32.22
C PRO A 146 -7.61 -1.99 30.99
N ALA A 147 -6.28 -2.07 31.12
CA ALA A 147 -5.37 -1.80 30.02
C ALA A 147 -5.73 -2.69 28.82
N VAL A 148 -5.96 -2.06 27.66
CA VAL A 148 -6.23 -2.79 26.43
C VAL A 148 -4.89 -3.24 25.87
N GLU A 149 -4.76 -4.55 25.67
CA GLU A 149 -3.52 -5.15 25.16
C GLU A 149 -3.52 -5.16 23.62
N VAL A 150 -2.32 -4.95 23.08
CA VAL A 150 -1.99 -5.04 21.66
C VAL A 150 -0.86 -6.05 21.48
N LEU A 151 -1.09 -7.06 20.65
CA LEU A 151 -0.11 -8.07 20.29
C LEU A 151 0.57 -7.67 18.99
N SER A 152 1.89 -7.44 19.01
CA SER A 152 2.71 -7.26 17.82
C SER A 152 3.43 -8.55 17.46
N ILE A 153 3.39 -8.96 16.20
CA ILE A 153 4.03 -10.17 15.67
C ILE A 153 4.90 -9.77 14.49
N ASP A 154 6.18 -9.52 14.72
CA ASP A 154 7.06 -8.90 13.74
C ASP A 154 8.27 -9.80 13.41
N SER A 155 8.25 -10.38 12.20
CA SER A 155 9.35 -11.16 11.64
C SER A 155 10.48 -10.25 11.14
N ALA A 156 11.72 -10.71 11.26
CA ALA A 156 12.92 -10.09 10.69
C ALA A 156 13.74 -11.08 9.83
N SER A 157 13.11 -12.17 9.38
CA SER A 157 13.73 -13.24 8.56
C SER A 157 14.42 -12.77 7.27
N ASP A 158 14.10 -11.59 6.76
CA ASP A 158 14.82 -10.94 5.67
C ASP A 158 15.01 -9.44 5.90
N GLU A 159 15.94 -8.83 5.16
CA GLU A 159 16.30 -7.41 5.30
C GLU A 159 15.11 -6.44 5.14
N GLY A 160 14.17 -6.75 4.25
CA GLY A 160 12.97 -5.95 4.04
C GLY A 160 12.03 -6.03 5.25
N LEU A 161 11.82 -7.23 5.78
CA LEU A 161 11.02 -7.44 6.99
C LEU A 161 11.68 -6.81 8.23
N ALA A 162 13.01 -6.94 8.38
CA ALA A 162 13.77 -6.30 9.44
C ALA A 162 13.59 -4.77 9.42
N LYS A 163 13.73 -4.13 8.25
CA LYS A 163 13.48 -2.69 8.08
C LYS A 163 12.04 -2.30 8.44
N ALA A 164 11.07 -3.10 8.04
CA ALA A 164 9.66 -2.85 8.34
C ALA A 164 9.33 -3.00 9.84
N ARG A 165 9.90 -4.01 10.50
CA ARG A 165 9.83 -4.18 11.95
C ARG A 165 10.44 -2.97 12.64
N ASP A 166 11.68 -2.61 12.31
CA ASP A 166 12.39 -1.51 12.96
C ASP A 166 11.61 -0.20 12.81
N TYR A 167 11.03 0.04 11.63
CA TYR A 167 10.15 1.18 11.41
C TYR A 167 8.90 1.15 12.31
N ARG A 168 8.24 -0.01 12.45
CA ARG A 168 7.07 -0.18 13.34
C ARG A 168 7.45 0.06 14.80
N GLN A 169 8.56 -0.50 15.27
CA GLN A 169 9.03 -0.30 16.64
C GLN A 169 9.36 1.17 16.91
N ALA A 170 9.96 1.88 15.95
CA ALA A 170 10.31 3.29 16.12
C ALA A 170 9.11 4.25 16.00
N ASN A 171 8.07 3.91 15.23
CA ASN A 171 7.00 4.85 14.86
C ASN A 171 5.60 4.44 15.35
N LEU A 172 5.27 3.15 15.32
CA LEU A 172 3.95 2.65 15.72
C LEU A 172 3.88 2.41 17.23
N PHE A 173 4.89 1.75 17.80
CA PHE A 173 4.86 1.34 19.21
C PHE A 173 4.75 2.53 20.17
N PRO A 174 5.51 3.64 19.99
CA PRO A 174 5.37 4.81 20.84
C PRO A 174 3.98 5.42 20.79
N VAL A 175 3.32 5.41 19.62
CA VAL A 175 1.96 5.93 19.46
C VAL A 175 0.95 5.07 20.23
N LEU A 176 1.10 3.74 20.19
CA LEU A 176 0.23 2.82 20.92
C LEU A 176 0.42 2.98 22.44
N GLN A 177 1.65 3.00 22.92
CA GLN A 177 1.97 3.18 24.34
C GLN A 177 1.51 4.55 24.86
N GLN A 178 1.75 5.63 24.11
CA GLN A 178 1.28 6.98 24.47
C GLN A 178 -0.25 7.08 24.48
N SER A 179 -0.94 6.20 23.76
CA SER A 179 -2.40 6.10 23.77
C SER A 179 -2.94 5.23 24.93
N GLY A 180 -2.06 4.72 25.80
CA GLY A 180 -2.42 3.95 26.99
C GLY A 180 -2.62 2.45 26.74
N TYR A 181 -2.15 1.93 25.60
CA TYR A 181 -2.20 0.51 25.30
C TYR A 181 -0.96 -0.21 25.82
N GLU A 182 -1.15 -1.43 26.34
CA GLU A 182 -0.05 -2.32 26.70
C GLU A 182 0.36 -3.16 25.48
N LEU A 183 1.66 -3.24 25.22
CA LEU A 183 2.21 -3.99 24.09
C LEU A 183 2.76 -5.33 24.55
N VAL A 184 2.23 -6.40 23.96
CA VAL A 184 2.83 -7.73 23.97
C VAL A 184 3.60 -7.88 22.66
N VAL A 185 4.94 -7.83 22.72
CA VAL A 185 5.78 -7.88 21.53
C VAL A 185 6.30 -9.29 21.32
N ARG A 186 6.11 -9.81 20.11
CA ARG A 186 6.70 -11.03 19.60
C ARG A 186 7.50 -10.70 18.36
N ASP A 187 8.81 -10.61 18.51
CA ASP A 187 9.79 -10.39 17.44
C ASP A 187 10.91 -11.44 17.51
N ASP A 188 11.73 -11.51 16.46
CA ASP A 188 12.85 -12.44 16.33
C ASP A 188 12.43 -13.86 16.75
N ASP A 189 13.19 -14.50 17.65
CA ASP A 189 12.96 -15.87 18.14
C ASP A 189 11.62 -16.07 18.89
N SER A 190 10.87 -14.99 19.15
CA SER A 190 9.57 -15.03 19.82
C SER A 190 8.37 -14.82 18.90
N ALA A 191 8.57 -14.40 17.64
CA ALA A 191 7.52 -14.33 16.61
C ALA A 191 7.14 -15.72 16.07
N LEU A 192 6.84 -16.67 16.96
CA LEU A 192 6.55 -18.07 16.69
C LEU A 192 5.17 -18.45 17.23
N ARG A 193 4.48 -19.34 16.53
CA ARG A 193 3.13 -19.84 16.81
C ARG A 193 2.99 -20.34 18.24
N LYS A 194 4.02 -21.02 18.75
CA LYS A 194 4.03 -21.57 20.11
C LYS A 194 3.85 -20.49 21.19
N TYR A 195 4.26 -19.25 20.93
CA TYR A 195 4.06 -18.11 21.84
C TYR A 195 2.79 -17.34 21.46
N VAL A 196 2.64 -17.03 20.17
CA VAL A 196 1.53 -16.20 19.68
C VAL A 196 0.15 -16.77 20.03
N LYS A 197 -0.04 -18.08 19.89
CA LYS A 197 -1.36 -18.71 20.10
C LYS A 197 -1.91 -18.49 21.51
N ASP A 198 -1.04 -18.38 22.52
CA ASP A 198 -1.42 -18.25 23.91
C ASP A 198 -1.67 -16.77 24.26
N ASP A 199 -0.88 -15.85 23.72
CA ASP A 199 -1.14 -14.40 23.87
C ASP A 199 -2.42 -13.99 23.12
N ALA A 200 -2.67 -14.58 21.95
CA ALA A 200 -3.80 -14.24 21.10
C ALA A 200 -5.17 -14.48 21.78
N ILE A 201 -5.23 -15.35 22.80
CA ILE A 201 -6.45 -15.61 23.57
C ILE A 201 -6.55 -14.79 24.87
N ALA A 202 -5.60 -13.89 25.13
CA ALA A 202 -5.60 -13.09 26.34
C ALA A 202 -6.90 -12.25 26.47
N PRO A 203 -7.57 -12.23 27.64
CA PRO A 203 -8.84 -11.54 27.81
C PRO A 203 -8.79 -10.02 27.56
N GLY A 204 -7.63 -9.39 27.77
CA GLY A 204 -7.39 -7.96 27.53
C GLY A 204 -7.05 -7.62 26.07
N LEU A 205 -6.71 -8.61 25.25
CA LEU A 205 -6.24 -8.41 23.89
C LEU A 205 -7.38 -7.99 22.96
N ARG A 206 -7.22 -6.82 22.34
CA ARG A 206 -8.19 -6.28 21.36
C ARG A 206 -7.58 -5.99 20.00
N PHE A 207 -6.26 -5.90 19.89
CA PHE A 207 -5.59 -5.63 18.63
C PHE A 207 -4.45 -6.61 18.40
N ILE A 208 -4.44 -7.23 17.22
CA ILE A 208 -3.29 -7.96 16.73
C ILE A 208 -2.74 -7.17 15.54
N THR A 209 -1.44 -6.91 15.54
CA THR A 209 -0.76 -6.41 14.36
C THR A 209 0.52 -7.17 14.10
N GLY A 210 0.95 -7.27 12.85
CA GLY A 210 2.23 -7.89 12.56
C GLY A 210 2.81 -7.49 11.22
N VAL A 211 4.11 -7.72 11.07
CA VAL A 211 4.81 -7.73 9.78
C VAL A 211 5.46 -9.09 9.57
N GLY A 212 5.31 -9.62 8.37
CA GLY A 212 5.85 -10.94 8.04
C GLY A 212 5.48 -11.32 6.62
N HIS A 213 5.99 -12.47 6.18
CA HIS A 213 5.58 -13.04 4.91
C HIS A 213 4.12 -13.51 4.96
N GLY A 214 3.53 -13.69 3.77
CA GLY A 214 2.17 -14.14 3.63
C GLY A 214 1.88 -14.77 2.28
N LEU A 215 0.93 -15.69 2.33
CA LEU A 215 0.24 -16.26 1.18
C LEU A 215 -1.24 -15.87 1.25
N TYR A 216 -2.05 -16.38 0.33
CA TYR A 216 -3.48 -16.05 0.31
C TYR A 216 -4.21 -16.48 1.59
N ASP A 217 -3.80 -17.62 2.16
CA ASP A 217 -4.43 -18.30 3.28
C ASP A 217 -3.58 -18.30 4.55
N THR A 218 -2.38 -17.71 4.54
CA THR A 218 -1.38 -17.93 5.59
C THR A 218 -0.56 -16.68 5.92
N PHE A 219 -0.36 -16.41 7.20
CA PHE A 219 0.55 -15.41 7.75
C PHE A 219 1.69 -16.09 8.51
N TYR A 220 2.92 -15.67 8.21
CA TYR A 220 4.14 -16.23 8.78
C TYR A 220 4.82 -15.27 9.76
N GLY A 221 5.43 -15.85 10.78
CA GLY A 221 6.28 -15.17 11.75
C GLY A 221 7.76 -15.33 11.41
N GLU A 222 8.60 -15.49 12.42
CA GLU A 222 10.03 -15.70 12.24
C GLU A 222 10.31 -17.07 11.60
N ASN A 223 11.36 -17.16 10.77
CA ASN A 223 11.78 -18.41 10.13
C ASN A 223 10.67 -19.16 9.36
N LEU A 224 9.71 -18.45 8.78
CA LEU A 224 8.54 -19.02 8.09
C LEU A 224 7.66 -19.91 8.98
N ASP A 225 7.66 -19.69 10.30
CA ASP A 225 6.74 -20.36 11.21
C ASP A 225 5.30 -19.89 10.94
N VAL A 226 4.37 -20.85 10.82
CA VAL A 226 2.96 -20.55 10.48
C VAL A 226 2.24 -20.03 11.71
N ILE A 227 1.91 -18.74 11.71
CA ILE A 227 1.25 -18.08 12.84
C ILE A 227 -0.27 -18.17 12.75
N PHE A 228 -0.82 -17.90 11.57
CA PHE A 228 -2.23 -18.08 11.25
C PHE A 228 -2.34 -18.67 9.86
N SER A 229 -3.20 -19.67 9.69
CA SER A 229 -3.61 -20.17 8.38
C SER A 229 -5.11 -20.49 8.40
N THR A 230 -5.81 -20.30 7.28
CA THR A 230 -7.25 -20.52 7.16
C THR A 230 -7.64 -21.89 7.73
N GLY A 231 -8.58 -21.91 8.68
CA GLY A 231 -9.01 -23.15 9.36
C GLY A 231 -8.00 -23.77 10.33
N ALA A 232 -6.82 -23.15 10.55
CA ALA A 232 -5.75 -23.64 11.41
C ALA A 232 -5.38 -22.65 12.53
N TYR A 233 -6.40 -22.02 13.12
CA TYR A 233 -6.34 -21.29 14.40
C TYR A 233 -7.68 -21.43 15.13
N LYS A 234 -7.71 -21.16 16.43
CA LYS A 234 -8.96 -21.18 17.21
C LYS A 234 -9.69 -19.84 17.05
N PRO A 235 -11.02 -19.81 16.84
CA PRO A 235 -11.77 -18.56 16.74
C PRO A 235 -11.50 -17.56 17.88
N ALA A 236 -11.30 -18.05 19.11
CA ALA A 236 -10.96 -17.24 20.28
C ALA A 236 -9.70 -16.36 20.12
N GLU A 237 -8.79 -16.74 19.22
CA GLU A 237 -7.57 -15.98 18.93
C GLU A 237 -7.86 -14.67 18.18
N VAL A 238 -8.96 -14.59 17.43
CA VAL A 238 -9.32 -13.41 16.62
C VAL A 238 -10.67 -12.81 17.01
N GLN A 239 -11.51 -13.54 17.73
CA GLN A 239 -12.86 -13.13 18.08
C GLN A 239 -12.88 -11.82 18.87
N GLY A 240 -13.66 -10.86 18.38
CA GLY A 240 -13.81 -9.53 18.98
C GLY A 240 -12.57 -8.64 18.87
N LYS A 241 -11.60 -9.00 18.02
CA LYS A 241 -10.35 -8.26 17.85
C LYS A 241 -10.30 -7.55 16.51
N ILE A 242 -9.51 -6.49 16.46
CA ILE A 242 -9.05 -5.91 15.21
C ILE A 242 -7.74 -6.62 14.84
N VAL A 243 -7.57 -6.98 13.58
CA VAL A 243 -6.34 -7.63 13.07
C VAL A 243 -5.76 -6.80 11.93
N HIS A 244 -4.48 -6.45 12.02
CA HIS A 244 -3.74 -5.75 10.97
C HIS A 244 -2.45 -6.49 10.59
N LEU A 245 -2.43 -7.12 9.42
CA LEU A 245 -1.26 -7.84 8.93
C LEU A 245 -0.61 -7.07 7.77
N PHE A 246 0.58 -6.53 8.03
CA PHE A 246 1.46 -6.01 7.00
C PHE A 246 2.17 -7.17 6.30
N SER A 247 1.39 -7.93 5.53
CA SER A 247 1.79 -9.18 4.91
C SER A 247 1.06 -9.40 3.60
N CYS A 248 1.80 -9.85 2.58
CA CYS A 248 1.30 -9.99 1.22
C CYS A 248 0.12 -10.97 1.18
N ARG A 249 -0.89 -10.68 0.35
CA ARG A 249 -1.96 -11.61 -0.06
C ARG A 249 -2.92 -12.14 1.01
N THR A 250 -2.59 -11.98 2.29
CA THR A 250 -3.38 -12.46 3.43
C THR A 250 -4.83 -12.02 3.40
N ALA A 251 -5.15 -10.86 2.84
CA ALA A 251 -6.54 -10.41 2.77
C ALA A 251 -7.38 -11.27 1.81
N ARG A 252 -6.82 -11.97 0.82
CA ARG A 252 -7.64 -12.70 -0.16
C ARG A 252 -8.51 -13.77 0.50
N ASP A 253 -7.89 -14.64 1.30
CA ASP A 253 -8.57 -15.78 1.94
C ASP A 253 -8.50 -15.68 3.47
N LEU A 254 -7.31 -15.55 4.07
CA LEU A 254 -7.14 -15.54 5.53
C LEU A 254 -7.91 -14.40 6.22
N GLY A 255 -7.85 -13.19 5.68
CA GLY A 255 -8.55 -12.04 6.27
C GLY A 255 -10.07 -12.21 6.29
N ARG A 256 -10.64 -12.86 5.25
CA ARG A 256 -12.08 -13.16 5.20
C ARG A 256 -12.45 -14.24 6.21
N ASP A 257 -11.64 -15.29 6.28
CA ASP A 257 -11.80 -16.37 7.26
C ASP A 257 -11.75 -15.83 8.70
N MET A 258 -10.82 -14.93 9.02
CA MET A 258 -10.76 -14.28 10.33
C MET A 258 -12.05 -13.51 10.67
N VAL A 259 -12.58 -12.72 9.74
CA VAL A 259 -13.84 -11.98 9.93
C VAL A 259 -15.01 -12.94 10.13
N GLN A 260 -15.07 -14.03 9.36
CA GLN A 260 -16.09 -15.08 9.53
C GLN A 260 -15.99 -15.78 10.89
N ASN A 261 -14.79 -15.89 11.45
CA ASN A 261 -14.54 -16.45 12.79
C ASN A 261 -14.61 -15.40 13.92
N GLY A 262 -15.21 -14.23 13.67
CA GLY A 262 -15.56 -13.25 14.69
C GLY A 262 -14.55 -12.12 14.88
N CYS A 263 -13.54 -12.00 14.01
CA CYS A 263 -12.71 -10.78 13.94
C CYS A 263 -13.58 -9.56 13.65
N THR A 264 -13.45 -8.52 14.46
CA THR A 264 -14.25 -7.29 14.35
C THR A 264 -13.91 -6.52 13.08
N ALA A 265 -12.62 -6.44 12.74
CA ALA A 265 -12.15 -5.79 11.53
C ALA A 265 -10.77 -6.31 11.13
N TYR A 266 -10.60 -6.54 9.83
CA TYR A 266 -9.33 -6.98 9.25
C TYR A 266 -8.73 -5.90 8.34
N PHE A 267 -7.43 -5.69 8.48
CA PHE A 267 -6.62 -4.80 7.64
C PHE A 267 -5.45 -5.59 7.08
N GLY A 268 -5.32 -5.66 5.76
CA GLY A 268 -4.21 -6.39 5.13
C GLY A 268 -4.25 -6.26 3.62
N TYR A 269 -3.41 -7.03 2.90
CA TYR A 269 -3.23 -6.85 1.46
C TYR A 269 -3.72 -8.09 0.72
N ASP A 270 -4.49 -7.93 -0.35
CA ASP A 270 -4.99 -9.08 -1.15
C ASP A 270 -4.06 -9.50 -2.29
N GLU A 271 -3.02 -8.70 -2.53
CA GLU A 271 -1.99 -8.92 -3.53
C GLU A 271 -0.59 -8.77 -2.93
N THR A 272 0.43 -9.11 -3.72
CA THR A 272 1.82 -8.80 -3.35
C THR A 272 2.05 -7.30 -3.41
N PHE A 273 2.73 -6.77 -2.41
CA PHE A 273 3.14 -5.38 -2.33
C PHE A 273 4.66 -5.28 -2.22
N ALA A 274 5.23 -4.14 -2.63
CA ALA A 274 6.68 -3.89 -2.58
C ALA A 274 7.04 -3.01 -1.37
N LEU A 275 8.17 -3.26 -0.72
CA LEU A 275 8.65 -2.45 0.41
C LEU A 275 9.59 -1.34 -0.08
N PHE A 276 9.40 -0.13 0.44
CA PHE A 276 10.23 1.04 0.12
C PHE A 276 10.61 1.78 1.40
N GLU A 277 11.85 2.27 1.45
CA GLU A 277 12.37 3.05 2.57
C GLU A 277 11.78 4.47 2.65
N TYR A 278 11.14 4.94 1.57
CA TYR A 278 10.62 6.30 1.47
C TYR A 278 9.10 6.31 1.32
N HIS A 279 8.43 7.29 1.92
CA HIS A 279 6.98 7.52 1.70
C HIS A 279 6.70 8.05 0.28
N VAL A 280 5.48 7.81 -0.23
CA VAL A 280 5.01 8.30 -1.55
C VAL A 280 5.34 9.78 -1.74
N ALA A 281 5.11 10.62 -0.74
CA ALA A 281 5.37 12.05 -0.82
C ALA A 281 6.86 12.40 -0.92
N ALA A 282 7.74 11.64 -0.27
CA ALA A 282 9.19 11.82 -0.36
C ALA A 282 9.70 11.34 -1.73
N LEU A 283 9.20 10.21 -2.23
CA LEU A 283 9.51 9.71 -3.57
C LEU A 283 9.02 10.67 -4.66
N ASP A 284 7.83 11.23 -4.50
CA ASP A 284 7.29 12.27 -5.41
C ASP A 284 8.16 13.53 -5.43
N GLN A 285 8.76 13.91 -4.30
CA GLN A 285 9.66 15.07 -4.20
C GLN A 285 11.03 14.77 -4.81
N LEU A 286 11.52 13.55 -4.67
CA LEU A 286 12.82 13.09 -5.18
C LEU A 286 12.77 12.67 -6.67
N GLY A 287 11.59 12.71 -7.31
CA GLY A 287 11.43 12.28 -8.71
C GLY A 287 11.44 10.76 -8.89
N HIS A 288 11.27 9.99 -7.83
CA HIS A 288 11.24 8.52 -7.82
C HIS A 288 9.83 7.98 -8.11
N GLU A 289 9.26 8.40 -9.24
CA GLU A 289 7.84 8.14 -9.55
C GLU A 289 7.47 6.67 -9.70
N TYR A 290 8.40 5.82 -10.14
CA TYR A 290 8.17 4.38 -10.21
C TYR A 290 7.98 3.78 -8.81
N GLN A 291 8.88 4.12 -7.88
CA GLN A 291 8.77 3.70 -6.48
C GLN A 291 7.52 4.30 -5.82
N ALA A 292 7.19 5.57 -6.11
CA ALA A 292 5.97 6.21 -5.62
C ALA A 292 4.71 5.53 -6.17
N SER A 293 4.73 5.07 -7.43
CA SER A 293 3.60 4.33 -8.00
C SER A 293 3.47 2.95 -7.42
N MET A 294 4.56 2.20 -7.28
CA MET A 294 4.51 0.88 -6.63
C MET A 294 3.96 0.97 -5.21
N LEU A 295 4.30 2.03 -4.44
CA LEU A 295 3.64 2.29 -3.16
C LEU A 295 2.15 2.61 -3.27
N ARG A 296 1.73 3.33 -4.32
CA ARG A 296 0.30 3.58 -4.56
C ARG A 296 -0.44 2.32 -4.99
N ASP A 297 0.22 1.40 -5.71
CA ASP A 297 -0.30 0.06 -5.98
C ASP A 297 -0.52 -0.70 -4.68
N ASN A 298 0.43 -0.62 -3.74
CA ASN A 298 0.25 -1.25 -2.42
C ASN A 298 -1.03 -0.74 -1.73
N LEU A 299 -1.33 0.56 -1.81
CA LEU A 299 -2.57 1.13 -1.27
C LEU A 299 -3.83 0.58 -1.98
N SER A 300 -3.76 0.34 -3.29
CA SER A 300 -4.88 -0.24 -4.04
C SER A 300 -5.15 -1.70 -3.68
N CYS A 301 -4.16 -2.39 -3.08
CA CYS A 301 -4.25 -3.76 -2.61
C CYS A 301 -4.61 -3.85 -1.12
N LEU A 302 -4.63 -2.72 -0.40
CA LEU A 302 -5.07 -2.68 0.99
C LEU A 302 -6.57 -2.96 1.07
N ARG A 303 -6.94 -3.91 1.92
CA ARG A 303 -8.30 -4.28 2.27
C ARG A 303 -8.55 -3.95 3.71
N SER A 304 -9.73 -3.40 3.96
CA SER A 304 -10.23 -2.91 5.25
C SER A 304 -11.74 -2.71 5.16
N PRO A 305 -12.44 -2.50 6.29
CA PRO A 305 -13.86 -2.15 6.28
C PRO A 305 -14.21 -0.96 5.36
N ALA A 306 -13.28 -0.02 5.16
CA ALA A 306 -13.49 1.11 4.24
C ALA A 306 -13.54 0.69 2.76
N SER A 307 -12.98 -0.47 2.41
CA SER A 307 -12.99 -1.04 1.05
C SER A 307 -14.09 -2.09 0.83
N GLY A 308 -14.81 -2.50 1.88
CA GLY A 308 -15.93 -3.42 1.78
C GLY A 308 -16.33 -4.05 3.12
N PRO A 309 -17.62 -4.36 3.34
CA PRO A 309 -18.12 -4.88 4.62
C PRO A 309 -17.64 -6.31 4.93
N GLN A 310 -17.19 -7.06 3.93
CA GLN A 310 -16.59 -8.39 4.13
C GLN A 310 -15.28 -8.37 4.95
N TRP A 311 -14.75 -7.17 5.22
CA TRP A 311 -13.54 -6.95 6.02
C TRP A 311 -13.85 -6.52 7.45
N GLY A 312 -15.12 -6.56 7.87
CA GLY A 312 -15.57 -6.24 9.22
C GLY A 312 -16.21 -4.85 9.36
N ALA A 313 -16.33 -4.39 10.60
CA ALA A 313 -17.08 -3.19 10.96
C ALA A 313 -16.30 -1.90 10.69
N ILE A 314 -16.93 -0.93 10.00
CA ILE A 314 -16.30 0.36 9.65
C ILE A 314 -16.07 1.28 10.85
N ASP A 315 -16.80 1.04 11.93
CA ASP A 315 -16.76 1.77 13.19
C ASP A 315 -16.00 1.03 14.29
N ALA A 316 -15.26 -0.04 13.96
CA ALA A 316 -14.46 -0.81 14.91
C ALA A 316 -13.51 0.09 15.73
N ARG A 317 -13.48 -0.11 17.05
CA ARG A 317 -12.62 0.66 17.99
C ARG A 317 -11.88 -0.25 18.95
N LEU A 318 -10.69 0.20 19.35
CA LEU A 318 -9.92 -0.39 20.44
C LEU A 318 -10.52 0.07 21.78
N GLY A 319 -11.52 -0.66 22.29
CA GLY A 319 -12.13 -0.37 23.60
C GLY A 319 -13.64 -0.62 23.74
N GLY A 320 -14.34 -1.05 22.69
CA GLY A 320 -15.80 -1.10 22.66
C GLY A 320 -16.44 0.24 22.28
#